data_AF-A0A1H9AVR3-F1
#
_entry.id   AF-A0A1H9AVR3-F1
#
_cell.length_a   1.000
_cell.length_b   1.000
_cell.length_c   1.000
_cell.angle_alpha   90.00
_cell.angle_beta   90.00
_cell.angle_gamma   90.00
#
_symmetry.space_group_name_H-M   'P 1'
#
loop_
_entity.id
_entity.type
_entity.pdbx_description
1 polymer ?
#
loop_
_entity_poly.entity_id
_entity_poly.type
_entity_poly.pdbx_seq_one_letter_code
_entity_poly.pdbx_strand_id
1 'polypeptide(L)'
;MNTKAWYKALKRAGIEDFRWHDLRHTWTSWLTQNGVPLNVIQEMGAWESAEMVRRYAHLAPEQFAQHARVVDDVLNGTNLAQSK
;
A
#
# COMPACT_ATOMS: atom_id res chain seq x y z
N MET A 1 -5.29 -11.46 -23.87
CA MET A 1 -3.91 -11.75 -23.42
C MET A 1 -3.55 -13.19 -23.76
N ASN A 2 -2.42 -13.44 -24.44
CA ASN A 2 -1.91 -14.79 -24.65
C ASN A 2 -1.23 -15.29 -23.37
N THR A 3 -1.91 -16.14 -22.60
CA THR A 3 -1.43 -16.63 -21.29
C THR A 3 -0.40 -17.74 -21.38
N LYS A 4 -0.09 -18.28 -22.58
CA LYS A 4 0.91 -19.37 -22.73
C LYS A 4 2.31 -18.95 -22.28
N ALA A 5 2.72 -17.72 -22.60
CA ALA A 5 4.02 -17.21 -22.18
C ALA A 5 4.10 -17.08 -20.65
N TRP A 6 3.00 -16.65 -20.01
CA TRP A 6 2.88 -16.55 -18.56
C TRP A 6 3.03 -17.90 -17.87
N TYR A 7 2.26 -18.91 -18.28
CA TYR A 7 2.37 -20.24 -17.69
C TYR A 7 3.74 -20.89 -17.92
N LYS A 8 4.41 -20.62 -19.05
CA LYS A 8 5.80 -21.05 -19.27
C LYS A 8 6.77 -20.37 -18.30
N ALA A 9 6.58 -19.08 -18.01
CA ALA A 9 7.38 -18.35 -17.03
C ALA A 9 7.17 -18.91 -15.61
N LEU A 10 5.92 -19.17 -15.21
CA LEU A 10 5.60 -19.78 -13.91
C LEU A 10 6.24 -21.16 -13.76
N LYS A 11 6.15 -22.00 -14.80
CA LYS A 11 6.79 -23.33 -14.80
C LYS A 11 8.31 -23.23 -14.63
N ARG A 12 8.96 -22.24 -15.26
CA ARG A 12 10.40 -21.99 -15.11
C ARG A 12 10.77 -21.47 -13.72
N ALA A 13 9.89 -20.68 -13.10
CA ALA A 13 10.07 -20.13 -11.77
C ALA A 13 9.70 -21.12 -10.65
N GLY A 14 9.04 -22.24 -10.97
CA GLY A 14 8.56 -23.22 -9.98
C GLY A 14 7.38 -22.71 -9.14
N ILE A 15 6.58 -21.79 -9.70
CA ILE A 15 5.43 -21.20 -9.00
C ILE A 15 4.14 -21.86 -9.49
N GLU A 16 3.34 -22.34 -8.56
CA GLU A 16 2.02 -22.94 -8.81
C GLU A 16 0.90 -22.01 -8.32
N ASP A 17 -0.30 -22.19 -8.87
CA ASP A 17 -1.53 -21.43 -8.52
C ASP A 17 -1.39 -19.89 -8.50
N PHE A 18 -0.66 -19.33 -9.46
CA PHE A 18 -0.42 -17.88 -9.57
C PHE A 18 -0.95 -17.31 -10.88
N ARG A 19 -1.78 -16.27 -10.80
CA ARG A 19 -2.41 -15.60 -11.94
C ARG A 19 -1.67 -14.31 -12.28
N TRP A 20 -1.79 -13.85 -13.52
CA TRP A 20 -1.20 -12.57 -13.95
C TRP A 20 -1.65 -11.40 -13.06
N HIS A 21 -2.91 -11.40 -12.63
CA HIS A 21 -3.46 -10.35 -11.78
C HIS A 21 -2.86 -10.35 -10.36
N ASP A 22 -2.34 -11.49 -9.89
CA ASP A 22 -1.74 -11.60 -8.56
C ASP A 22 -0.46 -10.76 -8.47
N LEU A 23 0.22 -10.47 -9.58
CA LEU A 23 1.32 -9.48 -9.60
C LEU A 23 0.87 -8.10 -9.14
N ARG A 24 -0.32 -7.64 -9.57
CA ARG A 24 -0.88 -6.35 -9.16
C ARG A 24 -1.23 -6.36 -7.68
N HIS A 25 -1.74 -7.49 -7.18
CA HIS A 25 -1.97 -7.70 -5.74
C HIS A 25 -0.67 -7.65 -4.94
N THR A 26 0.38 -8.37 -5.36
CA THR A 26 1.68 -8.39 -4.70
C THR A 26 2.33 -7.01 -4.68
N TRP A 27 2.33 -6.31 -5.81
CA TRP A 27 2.86 -4.95 -5.92
C TRP A 27 2.17 -3.98 -4.96
N THR A 28 0.83 -4.00 -4.89
CA THR A 28 0.11 -3.15 -3.94
C THR A 28 0.43 -3.51 -2.49
N SER A 29 0.46 -4.80 -2.14
CA SER A 29 0.80 -5.23 -0.78
C SER A 29 2.17 -4.70 -0.34
N TRP A 30 3.18 -4.75 -1.21
CA TRP A 30 4.50 -4.21 -0.92
C TRP A 30 4.50 -2.69 -0.75
N LEU A 31 3.83 -1.95 -1.62
CA LEU A 31 3.75 -0.50 -1.49
C LEU A 31 3.03 -0.07 -0.21
N THR A 32 1.94 -0.74 0.16
CA THR A 32 1.23 -0.45 1.40
C THR A 32 2.08 -0.76 2.64
N GLN A 33 2.85 -1.86 2.63
CA GLN A 33 3.77 -2.19 3.72
C GLN A 33 4.95 -1.20 3.82
N ASN A 34 5.43 -0.66 2.68
CA ASN A 34 6.46 0.39 2.65
C ASN A 34 5.89 1.78 2.93
N GLY A 35 4.60 1.87 3.21
CA GLY A 35 3.96 3.07 3.67
C GLY A 35 3.52 4.07 2.62
N VAL A 36 3.37 3.62 1.37
CA VAL A 36 2.80 4.45 0.32
C VAL A 36 1.30 4.64 0.57
N PRO A 37 0.79 5.89 0.56
CA PRO A 37 -0.63 6.17 0.75
C PRO A 37 -1.53 5.47 -0.28
N LEU A 38 -2.69 4.99 0.16
CA LEU A 38 -3.62 4.23 -0.69
C LEU A 38 -4.13 5.02 -1.90
N ASN A 39 -4.30 6.34 -1.79
CA ASN A 39 -4.69 7.19 -2.92
C ASN A 39 -3.64 7.20 -4.03
N VAL A 40 -2.35 7.22 -3.66
CA VAL A 40 -1.24 7.16 -4.63
C VAL A 40 -1.21 5.80 -5.31
N ILE A 41 -1.39 4.72 -4.53
CA ILE A 41 -1.45 3.37 -5.10
C ILE A 41 -2.66 3.20 -6.02
N GLN A 42 -3.80 3.83 -5.71
CA GLN A 42 -4.99 3.80 -6.56
C GLN A 42 -4.70 4.42 -7.94
N GLU A 43 -4.07 5.59 -7.97
CA GLU A 43 -3.74 6.32 -9.19
C GLU A 43 -2.69 5.57 -10.01
N MET A 44 -1.58 5.16 -9.39
CA MET A 44 -0.52 4.37 -10.05
C MET A 44 -1.06 3.04 -10.56
N GLY A 45 -1.96 2.44 -9.78
CA GLY A 45 -2.60 1.19 -10.10
C GLY A 45 -3.66 1.35 -11.18
N ALA A 46 -4.19 2.54 -11.45
CA ALA A 46 -5.41 2.76 -12.25
C ALA A 46 -6.59 1.90 -11.76
N TRP A 47 -6.88 1.95 -10.46
CA TRP A 47 -8.08 1.31 -9.89
C TRP A 47 -9.31 2.19 -10.05
N GLU A 48 -10.42 1.54 -10.41
CA GLU A 48 -11.70 2.17 -10.67
C GLU A 48 -12.29 2.83 -9.42
N SER A 49 -12.01 2.28 -8.24
CA SER A 49 -12.50 2.84 -6.98
C SER A 49 -11.52 2.71 -5.82
N ALA A 50 -11.65 3.64 -4.87
CA ALA A 50 -10.89 3.60 -3.62
C ALA A 50 -11.22 2.36 -2.77
N GLU A 51 -12.42 1.81 -2.93
CA GLU A 51 -12.85 0.60 -2.24
C GLU A 51 -12.02 -0.62 -2.64
N MET A 52 -11.62 -0.72 -3.92
CA MET A 52 -10.72 -1.77 -4.37
C MET A 52 -9.34 -1.70 -3.68
N VAL A 53 -8.87 -0.48 -3.35
CA VAL A 53 -7.60 -0.26 -2.65
C VAL A 53 -7.69 -0.49 -1.16
N ARG A 54 -8.86 -0.22 -0.56
CA ARG A 54 -9.05 -0.32 0.89
C ARG A 54 -8.78 -1.72 1.42
N ARG A 55 -8.90 -2.76 0.58
CA ARG A 55 -8.57 -4.14 0.99
C ARG A 55 -7.13 -4.32 1.49
N TYR A 56 -6.19 -3.42 1.15
CA TYR A 56 -4.80 -3.49 1.60
C TYR A 56 -4.51 -2.58 2.80
N ALA A 57 -5.44 -1.72 3.21
CA ALA A 57 -5.23 -0.76 4.30
C ALA A 57 -4.72 -1.42 5.59
N HIS A 58 -5.12 -2.66 5.84
CA HIS A 58 -4.70 -3.45 7.01
C HIS A 58 -3.22 -3.85 7.00
N LEU A 59 -2.53 -3.76 5.85
CA LEU A 59 -1.10 -4.07 5.72
C LEU A 59 -0.19 -2.92 6.17
N ALA A 60 -0.76 -1.80 6.60
CA ALA A 60 -0.06 -0.63 7.11
C ALA A 60 -0.22 -0.40 8.64
N PRO A 61 -0.05 -1.41 9.52
CA PRO A 61 -0.22 -1.21 10.96
C PRO A 61 0.85 -0.29 11.57
N GLU A 62 2.10 -0.34 11.07
CA GLU A 62 3.20 0.52 11.57
C GLU A 62 3.02 1.99 11.19
N GLN A 63 2.25 2.30 10.15
CA GLN A 63 2.01 3.66 9.70
C GLN A 63 1.15 4.47 10.67
N PHE A 64 0.19 3.84 11.35
CA PHE A 64 -0.62 4.55 12.33
C PHE A 64 0.24 5.10 13.48
N ALA A 65 1.24 4.33 13.93
CA ALA A 65 2.16 4.76 14.97
C ALA A 65 3.10 5.90 14.49
N GLN A 66 3.54 5.87 13.23
CA GLN A 66 4.41 6.91 12.67
C GLN A 66 3.65 8.21 12.37
N HIS A 67 2.42 8.12 11.86
CA HIS A 67 1.57 9.29 11.63
C HIS A 67 1.07 9.92 12.92
N ALA A 68 0.82 9.13 13.97
CA ALA A 68 0.48 9.67 15.30
C ALA A 68 1.59 10.57 15.86
N ARG A 69 2.87 10.22 15.63
CA ARG A 69 4.02 11.04 16.09
C ARG A 69 4.08 12.44 15.46
N VAL A 70 3.46 12.64 14.29
CA VAL A 70 3.37 13.99 13.68
C VAL A 70 2.55 14.92 14.58
N VAL A 71 1.52 14.40 15.25
CA VAL A 71 0.72 15.18 16.20
C VAL A 71 1.57 15.56 17.42
N ASP A 72 2.40 14.65 17.92
CA ASP A 72 3.30 14.93 19.05
C ASP A 72 4.29 16.07 18.73
N ASP A 73 4.87 16.08 17.52
CA ASP A 73 5.78 17.16 17.10
C ASP A 73 5.07 18.52 16.97
N VAL A 74 3.85 18.53 16.45
CA VAL A 74 3.02 19.76 16.32
C VAL A 74 2.64 20.32 17.70
N LEU A 75 2.34 19.44 18.65
CA LEU A 75 1.94 19.81 20.01
C LEU A 75 3.13 20.25 20.88
N ASN A 76 4.32 19.67 20.68
CA ASN A 76 5.52 20.05 21.43
C ASN A 76 6.19 21.34 20.92
N GLY A 77 5.93 21.74 19.67
CA GLY A 77 6.48 22.96 19.06
C GLY A 77 5.67 24.23 19.28
N THR A 78 4.42 24.13 19.75
CA THR A 78 3.60 25.29 20.06
C THR A 78 3.82 25.70 21.50
N ASN A 79 4.65 26.73 21.71
CA ASN A 79 4.69 27.48 22.95
C ASN A 79 3.24 27.88 23.27
N LEU A 80 2.67 27.36 24.37
CA LEU A 80 1.34 27.69 24.86
C LEU A 80 1.34 29.17 25.29
N ALA A 81 1.32 30.08 24.32
CA ALA A 81 1.18 31.51 24.49
C ALA A 81 -0.29 31.83 24.78
N GLN A 82 -0.83 31.22 25.83
CA GLN A 82 -1.96 31.75 26.58
C GLN A 82 -1.62 31.62 28.06
N SER A 83 -0.69 32.48 28.49
CA SER A 83 -0.58 32.83 29.90
C SER A 83 -1.40 34.10 30.12
N LYS A 84 -2.47 33.92 30.93
CA LYS A 84 -3.32 34.88 31.64
C LYS A 84 -3.88 36.10 30.92
#